data_AF-A0A7H1NQG6-F1
#
_entry.id   AF-A0A7H1NQG6-F1
#
_cell.length_a   1.000
_cell.length_b   1.000
_cell.length_c   1.000
_cell.angle_alpha   90.00
_cell.angle_beta   90.00
_cell.angle_gamma   90.00
#
_symmetry.space_group_name_H-M   'P 1'
#
loop_
_entity.id
_entity.type
_entity.pdbx_description
1 polymer ?
#
loop_
_entity_poly.entity_id
_entity_poly.type
_entity_poly.pdbx_seq_one_letter_code
_entity_poly.pdbx_strand_id
1 'polypeptide(L)'
;MLDLGANVHCDWRNLVEFAVMGDAFAKAVLGLNAPSIGFLNVGSEELKGDERLKVAAEILKESPLSKQFYGFVEGHDITAGTTDIVVTDGFTGNVALKAGEGALKLAFTLV
;
A
#
# COMPACT_ATOMS: atom_id res chain seq x y z
N MET A 1 -3.06 -5.13 -2.05
CA MET A 1 -2.10 -4.70 -1.00
C MET A 1 -0.83 -5.54 -1.14
N LEU A 2 0.34 -4.90 -1.07
CA LEU A 2 1.68 -5.49 -1.19
C LEU A 2 2.61 -4.75 -0.22
N ASP A 3 3.53 -5.34 0.53
CA ASP A 3 3.77 -6.76 0.81
C ASP A 3 2.93 -7.21 2.03
N LEU A 4 2.66 -8.51 2.16
CA LEU A 4 1.87 -9.15 3.22
C LEU A 4 2.68 -10.12 4.10
N GLY A 5 4.01 -10.05 4.04
CA GLY A 5 4.90 -10.77 4.95
C GLY A 5 6.08 -11.49 4.28
N ALA A 6 6.32 -11.30 2.98
CA ALA A 6 7.48 -11.90 2.31
C ALA A 6 8.79 -11.20 2.71
N ASN A 7 8.77 -9.88 2.86
CA ASN A 7 9.94 -9.06 3.20
C ASN A 7 9.68 -8.29 4.49
N VAL A 8 10.25 -8.77 5.61
CA VAL A 8 10.09 -8.14 6.93
C VAL A 8 10.84 -6.81 7.02
N HIS A 9 11.95 -6.66 6.30
CA HIS A 9 12.72 -5.43 6.21
C HIS A 9 12.73 -4.95 4.77
N CYS A 10 12.11 -3.80 4.52
CA CYS A 10 12.08 -3.15 3.22
C CYS A 10 12.82 -1.81 3.29
N ASP A 11 13.65 -1.50 2.31
CA ASP A 11 14.11 -0.14 2.08
C ASP A 11 13.18 0.60 1.11
N TRP A 12 13.50 1.86 0.79
CA TRP A 12 12.70 2.66 -0.13
C TRP A 12 12.67 2.06 -1.56
N ARG A 13 13.70 1.31 -1.98
CA ARG A 13 13.74 0.69 -3.33
C ARG A 13 12.68 -0.38 -3.42
N ASN A 14 12.58 -1.21 -2.39
CA ASN A 14 11.57 -2.26 -2.35
C ASN A 14 10.16 -1.68 -2.45
N LEU A 15 9.86 -0.56 -1.78
CA LEU A 15 8.55 0.09 -1.88
C LEU A 15 8.24 0.56 -3.30
N VAL A 16 9.23 1.14 -4.01
CA VAL A 16 9.08 1.54 -5.41
C VAL A 16 8.87 0.31 -6.31
N GLU A 17 9.66 -0.75 -6.12
CA GLU A 17 9.50 -2.00 -6.86
C GLU A 17 8.13 -2.63 -6.64
N PHE A 18 7.61 -2.61 -5.41
CA PHE A 18 6.27 -3.10 -5.08
C PHE A 18 5.18 -2.30 -5.79
N ALA A 19 5.33 -0.97 -5.88
CA ALA A 19 4.42 -0.14 -6.65
C ALA A 19 4.42 -0.50 -8.15
N VAL A 20 5.61 -0.68 -8.74
CA VAL A 20 5.75 -1.08 -10.15
C VAL A 20 5.17 -2.46 -10.42
N MET A 21 5.45 -3.44 -9.55
CA MET A 21 4.89 -4.78 -9.67
C MET A 21 3.38 -4.78 -9.47
N GLY A 22 2.86 -3.99 -8.53
CA GLY A 22 1.44 -3.82 -8.29
C GLY A 22 0.72 -3.26 -9.51
N ASP A 23 1.26 -2.20 -10.12
CA ASP A 23 0.72 -1.59 -11.34
C ASP A 23 0.70 -2.59 -12.50
N ALA A 24 1.83 -3.30 -12.73
CA ALA A 24 1.92 -4.32 -13.77
C ALA A 24 0.92 -5.46 -13.55
N PHE A 25 0.79 -5.96 -12.33
CA PHE A 25 -0.16 -7.02 -11.99
C PHE A 25 -1.61 -6.56 -12.18
N ALA A 26 -1.97 -5.37 -11.66
CA ALA A 26 -3.32 -4.84 -11.78
C ALA A 26 -3.73 -4.62 -13.24
N LYS A 27 -2.80 -4.15 -14.09
CA LYS A 27 -3.02 -4.05 -15.54
C LYS A 27 -3.19 -5.42 -16.19
N ALA A 28 -2.24 -6.32 -15.98
CA ALA A 28 -2.17 -7.58 -16.72
C ALA A 28 -3.22 -8.61 -16.28
N VAL A 29 -3.53 -8.66 -14.98
CA VAL A 29 -4.37 -9.72 -14.40
C VAL A 29 -5.78 -9.20 -14.07
N LEU A 30 -5.89 -7.95 -13.60
CA LEU A 30 -7.18 -7.37 -13.21
C LEU A 30 -7.80 -6.49 -14.30
N GLY A 31 -7.06 -6.18 -15.38
CA GLY A 31 -7.54 -5.35 -16.48
C GLY A 31 -7.69 -3.85 -16.12
N LEU A 32 -7.06 -3.40 -15.03
CA LEU A 32 -7.11 -2.00 -14.62
C LEU A 32 -6.10 -1.19 -15.43
N ASN A 33 -6.57 -0.32 -16.34
CA ASN A 33 -5.68 0.40 -17.26
C ASN A 33 -4.77 1.44 -16.58
N ALA A 34 -5.22 2.06 -15.50
CA ALA A 34 -4.50 3.08 -14.75
C ALA A 34 -4.80 2.94 -13.25
N PRO A 35 -4.33 1.86 -12.60
CA PRO A 35 -4.64 1.58 -11.21
C PRO A 35 -3.97 2.63 -10.32
N SER A 36 -4.71 3.15 -9.35
CA SER A 36 -4.21 4.11 -8.36
C SER A 36 -3.35 3.40 -7.31
N ILE A 37 -2.27 4.07 -6.89
CA ILE A 37 -1.26 3.53 -5.98
C ILE A 37 -1.16 4.41 -4.74
N GLY A 38 -1.44 3.84 -3.57
CA GLY A 38 -1.29 4.49 -2.27
C GLY A 38 -0.19 3.85 -1.43
N PHE A 39 0.54 4.66 -0.67
CA PHE A 39 1.52 4.19 0.31
C PHE A 39 0.92 4.19 1.70
N LEU A 40 0.86 3.02 2.34
CA LEU A 40 0.31 2.91 3.70
C LEU A 40 1.21 3.66 4.68
N ASN A 41 0.61 4.56 5.44
CA ASN A 41 1.30 5.42 6.38
C ASN A 41 0.46 5.62 7.65
N VAL A 42 1.09 6.18 8.68
CA VAL A 42 0.44 6.53 9.96
C VAL A 42 -0.45 7.76 9.86
N GLY A 43 -0.42 8.45 8.73
CA GLY A 43 -1.24 9.61 8.41
C GLY A 43 -1.10 9.98 6.94
N SER A 44 -2.12 10.62 6.39
CA SER A 44 -2.15 11.13 5.00
C SER A 44 -1.25 12.35 4.74
N GLU A 45 -0.76 13.00 5.80
CA GLU A 45 0.13 14.17 5.71
C GLU A 45 1.55 13.82 5.24
N GLU A 46 2.12 14.59 4.32
CA GLU A 46 3.46 14.33 3.75
C GLU A 46 4.61 14.33 4.78
N LEU A 47 4.43 15.03 5.91
CA LEU A 47 5.44 15.14 6.96
C LEU A 47 5.45 13.92 7.90
N LYS A 48 4.37 13.14 7.94
CA LYS A 48 4.23 11.96 8.81
C LYS A 48 4.79 10.71 8.12
N GLY A 49 5.29 9.78 8.92
CA GLY A 49 5.81 8.51 8.42
C GLY A 49 7.34 8.43 8.33
N ASP A 50 7.79 7.24 7.97
CA ASP A 50 9.19 6.85 7.87
C ASP A 50 9.88 7.56 6.69
N GLU A 51 11.16 7.92 6.86
CA GLU A 51 12.00 8.51 5.82
C GLU A 51 12.00 7.68 4.53
N ARG A 52 11.97 6.35 4.65
CA ARG A 52 11.94 5.42 3.50
C ARG A 52 10.70 5.60 2.63
N LEU A 53 9.54 5.82 3.25
CA LEU A 53 8.27 6.06 2.57
C LEU A 53 8.31 7.39 1.81
N LYS A 54 8.89 8.43 2.41
CA LYS A 54 9.05 9.74 1.78
C LYS A 54 9.95 9.67 0.56
N VAL A 55 11.12 9.05 0.69
CA VAL A 55 12.04 8.85 -0.45
C VAL A 55 11.37 8.08 -1.59
N ALA A 56 10.68 6.97 -1.26
CA ALA A 56 9.97 6.19 -2.27
C ALA A 56 8.83 6.98 -2.94
N ALA A 57 8.12 7.82 -2.19
CA ALA A 57 7.04 8.66 -2.71
C ALA A 57 7.58 9.71 -3.70
N GLU A 58 8.67 10.40 -3.36
CA GLU A 58 9.31 11.36 -4.27
C GLU A 58 9.78 10.68 -5.56
N ILE A 59 10.37 9.48 -5.46
CA ILE A 59 10.78 8.71 -6.64
C ILE A 59 9.58 8.34 -7.52
N LEU A 60 8.44 7.93 -6.93
CA LEU A 60 7.24 7.65 -7.72
C LEU A 60 6.66 8.90 -8.38
N LYS A 61 6.67 10.05 -7.69
CA LYS A 61 6.23 11.35 -8.25
C LYS A 61 7.06 11.78 -9.46
N GLU A 62 8.33 11.40 -9.52
CA GLU A 62 9.22 11.67 -10.67
C GLU A 62 9.20 10.57 -11.74
N SER A 63 8.52 9.45 -11.48
CA SER A 63 8.47 8.29 -12.38
C SER A 63 7.31 8.38 -13.40
N PRO A 64 7.28 7.47 -14.40
CA PRO A 64 6.13 7.31 -15.28
C PRO A 64 4.82 6.96 -14.55
N LEU A 65 4.89 6.45 -13.31
CA LEU A 65 3.73 6.12 -12.47
C LEU A 65 3.19 7.32 -11.68
N SER A 66 3.77 8.51 -11.82
CA SER A 66 3.37 9.72 -11.08
C SER A 66 1.87 10.03 -11.16
N LYS A 67 1.24 9.78 -12.31
CA LYS A 67 -0.22 9.98 -12.50
C LYS A 67 -1.09 8.95 -11.79
N GLN A 68 -0.54 7.78 -11.47
CA GLN A 68 -1.21 6.72 -10.71
C GLN A 68 -0.98 6.89 -9.20
N PHE A 69 0.09 7.58 -8.81
CA PHE A 69 0.44 7.74 -7.41
C PHE A 69 -0.52 8.70 -6.70
N TYR A 70 -1.36 8.13 -5.85
CA TYR A 70 -2.35 8.84 -5.03
C TYR A 70 -1.68 9.60 -3.87
N GLY A 71 -0.59 9.04 -3.32
CA GLY A 71 0.09 9.57 -2.13
C GLY A 71 -0.04 8.63 -0.94
N PHE A 72 -0.05 9.20 0.27
CA PHE A 72 -0.15 8.42 1.50
C PHE A 72 -1.61 8.07 1.83
N VAL A 73 -1.84 6.85 2.30
CA VAL A 73 -3.14 6.31 2.73
C VAL A 73 -3.04 5.74 4.14
N GLU A 74 -4.14 5.72 4.87
CA GLU A 74 -4.20 5.25 6.25
C GLU A 74 -4.86 3.87 6.36
N GLY A 75 -4.82 3.26 7.55
CA GLY A 75 -5.32 1.89 7.74
C GLY A 75 -6.80 1.71 7.38
N HIS A 76 -7.63 2.74 7.50
CA HIS A 76 -9.04 2.68 7.13
C HIS A 76 -9.27 2.72 5.61
N ASP A 77 -8.32 3.27 4.85
CA ASP A 77 -8.39 3.33 3.38
C ASP A 77 -8.24 1.96 2.71
N ILE A 78 -7.57 1.02 3.41
CA ILE A 78 -7.33 -0.35 2.92
C ILE A 78 -8.64 -1.03 2.47
N THR A 79 -9.72 -0.81 3.21
CA THR A 79 -11.04 -1.40 2.93
C THR A 79 -12.02 -0.42 2.30
N ALA A 80 -11.68 0.87 2.22
CA ALA A 80 -12.57 1.91 1.69
C ALA A 80 -12.57 1.98 0.16
N GLY A 81 -11.59 1.36 -0.50
CA GLY A 81 -11.43 1.46 -1.95
C GLY A 81 -10.81 2.79 -2.40
N THR A 82 -10.12 3.49 -1.51
CA THR A 82 -9.45 4.77 -1.78
C THR A 82 -8.39 4.65 -2.89
N THR A 83 -7.69 3.50 -2.94
CA THR A 83 -6.74 3.17 -4.01
C THR A 83 -6.85 1.72 -4.43
N ASP A 84 -6.47 1.42 -5.68
CA ASP A 84 -6.48 0.06 -6.22
C ASP A 84 -5.32 -0.78 -5.63
N ILE A 85 -4.17 -0.13 -5.40
CA ILE A 85 -2.95 -0.75 -4.92
C ILE A 85 -2.48 -0.01 -3.67
N VAL A 86 -2.48 -0.70 -2.53
CA VAL A 86 -1.83 -0.22 -1.30
C VAL A 86 -0.46 -0.87 -1.15
N VAL A 87 0.60 -0.07 -1.03
CA VAL A 87 1.99 -0.50 -0.86
C VAL A 87 2.47 -0.26 0.57
N THR A 88 3.17 -1.24 1.14
CA THR A 88 3.72 -1.24 2.49
C THR A 88 4.82 -2.30 2.62
N ASP A 89 5.56 -2.30 3.74
CA ASP A 89 6.50 -3.38 4.06
C ASP A 89 5.77 -4.64 4.57
N GLY A 90 6.43 -5.79 4.52
CA GLY A 90 5.79 -7.06 4.87
C GLY A 90 5.41 -7.19 6.35
N PHE A 91 6.10 -6.49 7.26
CA PHE A 91 5.70 -6.50 8.67
C PHE A 91 4.39 -5.73 8.85
N THR A 92 4.34 -4.48 8.40
CA THR A 92 3.15 -3.61 8.51
C THR A 92 1.96 -4.23 7.77
N GLY A 93 2.17 -4.73 6.54
CA GLY A 93 1.11 -5.33 5.75
C GLY A 93 0.56 -6.63 6.34
N ASN A 94 1.40 -7.50 6.91
CA ASN A 94 0.94 -8.71 7.58
C ASN A 94 0.15 -8.38 8.87
N VAL A 95 0.62 -7.41 9.66
CA VAL A 95 -0.13 -6.92 10.84
C VAL A 95 -1.50 -6.38 10.43
N ALA A 96 -1.57 -5.54 9.40
CA ALA A 96 -2.83 -4.98 8.90
C ALA A 96 -3.79 -6.09 8.41
N LEU A 97 -3.28 -7.06 7.64
CA LEU A 97 -4.07 -8.20 7.16
C LEU A 97 -4.64 -9.02 8.32
N LYS A 98 -3.80 -9.42 9.28
CA LYS A 98 -4.20 -10.25 10.41
C LYS A 98 -5.13 -9.52 11.37
N ALA A 99 -4.92 -8.23 11.57
CA ALA A 99 -5.83 -7.39 12.35
C ALA A 99 -7.21 -7.31 11.69
N GLY A 100 -7.28 -7.10 10.37
CA GLY A 100 -8.53 -7.10 9.61
C GLY A 100 -9.27 -8.42 9.68
N GLU A 101 -8.58 -9.55 9.46
CA GLU A 101 -9.14 -10.90 9.63
C GLU A 101 -9.70 -11.13 11.04
N GLY A 102 -8.95 -10.71 12.07
CA GLY A 102 -9.35 -10.83 13.48
C GLY A 102 -10.57 -9.98 13.83
N ALA A 103 -10.61 -8.73 13.36
CA ALA A 103 -11.74 -7.83 13.57
C ALA A 103 -13.02 -8.37 12.90
N LEU A 104 -12.90 -8.87 11.66
CA LEU A 104 -14.02 -9.47 10.95
C LEU A 104 -14.56 -10.72 11.68
N LYS A 105 -13.66 -11.59 12.16
CA LYS A 105 -14.03 -12.78 12.95
C LYS A 105 -14.73 -12.40 14.26
N LEU A 106 -14.25 -11.37 14.95
CA LEU A 106 -14.90 -10.85 16.15
C LEU A 106 -16.32 -10.36 15.84
N ALA A 107 -16.49 -9.57 14.77
CA ALA A 107 -17.80 -9.07 14.35
C ALA A 107 -18.81 -10.21 14.10
N PHE A 108 -18.38 -11.29 13.42
CA PHE A 108 -19.24 -12.47 13.19
C PHE A 108 -19.49 -13.34 14.43
N THR A 109 -18.67 -13.22 15.47
CA THR A 109 -18.86 -13.98 16.72
C THR A 109 -19.80 -13.24 17.69
N LEU A 110 -19.99 -11.93 17.50
CA LEU A 110 -20.87 -11.08 18.31
C LEU A 110 -22.32 -11.00 17.78
N VAL A 111 -22.60 -11.64 16.64
CA VAL A 111 -23.92 -11.79 16.00
C VAL A 111 -24.38 -13.24 16.13
#